data_AF-A0A7W8VII1-F1
#
_entry.id   AF-A0A7W8VII1-F1
#
_cell.length_a   1.000
_cell.length_b   1.000
_cell.length_c   1.000
_cell.angle_alpha   90.00
_cell.angle_beta   90.00
_cell.angle_gamma   90.00
#
_symmetry.space_group_name_H-M   'P 1'
#
loop_
_entity.id
_entity.type
_entity.pdbx_description
1 polymer ?
#
loop_
_entity_poly.entity_id
_entity_poly.type
_entity_poly.pdbx_seq_one_letter_code
_entity_poly.pdbx_strand_id
1 'polypeptide(L)' 'MTPAKWLQQKRLDEAYYLLKEKKQKITEVYIEIGFEDLSHFSYVFKKHFGIPPSKLSKE' A
#
# COMPACT_ATOMS: atom_id res chain seq x y z
N MET A 1 0.82 -15.57 -13.70
CA MET A 1 0.46 -14.26 -13.10
C MET A 1 -0.76 -13.74 -13.83
N THR A 2 -1.84 -13.36 -13.14
CA THR A 2 -3.04 -12.80 -13.80
C THR A 2 -2.93 -11.27 -13.90
N PRO A 3 -3.58 -10.62 -14.87
CA PRO A 3 -3.55 -9.16 -15.01
C PRO A 3 -3.97 -8.43 -13.73
N ALA A 4 -4.98 -8.95 -13.02
CA ALA A 4 -5.42 -8.42 -11.73
C ALA A 4 -4.32 -8.45 -10.66
N LYS A 5 -3.54 -9.54 -10.58
CA LYS A 5 -2.41 -9.64 -9.64
C LYS A 5 -1.28 -8.68 -9.99
N TRP A 6 -0.99 -8.52 -11.29
CA TRP A 6 0.02 -7.54 -11.73
C TRP A 6 -0.39 -6.11 -11.38
N LEU A 7 -1.65 -5.76 -11.62
CA LEU A 7 -2.18 -4.44 -11.28
C LEU A 7 -2.14 -4.18 -9.76
N GLN A 8 -2.49 -5.19 -8.95
CA GLN A 8 -2.41 -5.09 -7.51
C GLN A 8 -0.96 -4.86 -7.04
N GLN A 9 0.01 -5.60 -7.59
CA GLN A 9 1.42 -5.40 -7.25
C GLN A 9 1.88 -3.98 -7.62
N LYS A 10 1.49 -3.47 -8.79
CA LYS A 10 1.81 -2.09 -9.19
C LYS A 10 1.26 -1.03 -8.24
N ARG A 11 0.02 -1.20 -7.76
CA ARG A 11 -0.57 -0.32 -6.75
C ARG A 11 0.18 -0.37 -5.41
N LEU A 12 0.65 -1.55 -5.02
CA LEU A 12 1.43 -1.74 -3.79
C LEU A 12 2.83 -1.11 -3.90
N ASP A 13 3.50 -1.22 -5.04
CA ASP A 13 4.77 -0.53 -5.32
C ASP A 13 4.61 0.99 -5.22
N GLU A 14 3.54 1.53 -5.78
CA GLU A 14 3.22 2.96 -5.70
C GLU A 14 2.96 3.39 -4.25
N ALA A 15 2.15 2.65 -3.49
CA ALA A 15 1.95 2.94 -2.07
C ALA A 15 3.26 2.90 -1.28
N TYR A 16 4.16 1.97 -1.57
CA TYR A 16 5.47 1.91 -0.90
C TYR A 16 6.27 3.19 -1.16
N TYR A 17 6.29 3.67 -2.40
CA TYR A 17 6.94 4.94 -2.77
C TYR A 17 6.31 6.15 -2.05
N LEU A 18 4.97 6.26 -2.05
CA LEU A 18 4.27 7.37 -1.41
C LEU A 18 4.49 7.39 0.11
N LEU A 19 4.49 6.22 0.76
CA LEU A 19 4.73 6.12 2.20
C LEU A 19 6.19 6.38 2.58
N LYS A 20 7.15 5.83 1.82
CA LYS A 20 8.58 5.90 2.16
C LYS A 20 9.22 7.21 1.73
N GLU A 21 9.00 7.64 0.49
CA GLU A 21 9.67 8.79 -0.10
C GLU A 21 8.88 10.08 0.16
N LYS A 22 7.55 10.04 -0.05
CA LYS A 22 6.70 11.22 0.14
C LYS A 22 6.17 11.39 1.57
N LYS A 23 6.34 10.39 2.44
CA LYS A 23 5.84 10.39 3.83
C LYS A 23 4.35 10.72 3.92
N GLN A 24 3.57 10.32 2.91
CA GLN A 24 2.12 10.53 2.92
C GLN A 24 1.46 9.71 4.03
N LYS A 25 0.29 10.16 4.47
CA LYS A 25 -0.50 9.45 5.48
C LYS A 25 -1.05 8.17 4.89
N ILE A 26 -1.07 7.12 5.69
CA ILE A 26 -1.56 5.81 5.26
C ILE A 26 -3.03 5.92 4.82
N THR A 27 -3.82 6.73 5.52
CA THR A 27 -5.23 7.03 5.22
C THR A 27 -5.46 7.69 3.87
N GLU A 28 -4.49 8.45 3.35
CA GLU A 28 -4.58 9.05 2.02
C GLU A 28 -4.12 8.05 0.95
N VAL A 29 -3.02 7.34 1.22
CA VAL A 29 -2.41 6.41 0.26
C VAL A 29 -3.35 5.28 -0.12
N TYR A 30 -4.02 4.63 0.84
CA TYR A 30 -4.87 3.46 0.49
C TYR A 30 -6.03 3.85 -0.42
N ILE A 31 -6.59 5.05 -0.26
CA ILE A 31 -7.65 5.58 -1.12
C ILE A 31 -7.09 5.91 -2.50
N GLU A 32 -5.92 6.59 -2.55
CA GLU A 32 -5.26 7.01 -3.79
C GLU A 32 -4.91 5.82 -4.69
N ILE A 33 -4.37 4.75 -4.10
CA ILE A 33 -4.06 3.51 -4.85
C ILE A 33 -5.28 2.59 -5.04
N GLY A 34 -6.48 3.06 -4.68
CA GLY A 34 -7.78 2.45 -4.95
C GLY A 34 -8.09 1.19 -4.15
N PHE A 35 -7.68 1.14 -2.88
CA PHE A 35 -8.19 0.18 -1.90
C PHE A 35 -9.42 0.76 -1.19
N GLU A 36 -10.41 -0.08 -0.95
CA GLU A 36 -11.66 0.31 -0.29
C GLU A 36 -11.53 0.37 1.24
N ASP A 37 -10.62 -0.43 1.81
CA ASP A 37 -10.45 -0.57 3.25
C ASP A 37 -8.98 -0.62 3.66
N LEU A 38 -8.69 0.08 4.75
CA LEU A 38 -7.35 0.20 5.34
C LEU A 38 -6.83 -1.14 5.88
N SER A 39 -7.71 -1.98 6.44
CA SER A 39 -7.32 -3.28 6.99
C SER A 39 -6.92 -4.23 5.87
N HIS A 40 -7.69 -4.26 4.78
CA HIS A 40 -7.36 -5.03 3.58
C HIS A 40 -6.04 -4.55 2.97
N PHE A 41 -5.87 -3.24 2.76
CA PHE A 41 -4.62 -2.65 2.30
C PHE A 41 -3.44 -3.07 3.17
N SER A 42 -3.54 -2.86 4.49
CA SER A 42 -2.47 -3.19 5.43
C SER A 42 -2.11 -4.67 5.41
N TYR A 43 -3.10 -5.56 5.29
CA TYR A 43 -2.89 -6.99 5.19
C TYR A 43 -2.12 -7.36 3.91
N VAL A 44 -2.56 -6.89 2.74
CA VAL A 44 -1.89 -7.23 1.48
C VAL A 44 -0.53 -6.56 1.32
N PHE A 45 -0.37 -5.34 1.84
CA PHE A 45 0.89 -4.60 1.85
C PHE A 45 1.93 -5.35 2.67
N LYS A 46 1.57 -5.75 3.91
CA LYS A 46 2.43 -6.56 4.76
C LYS A 46 2.76 -7.91 4.12
N LYS A 47 1.79 -8.54 3.46
CA LYS A 47 2.01 -9.80 2.74
C LYS A 47 3.00 -9.64 1.58
N HIS A 48 3.01 -8.50 0.91
CA HIS A 48 3.88 -8.23 -0.23
C HIS A 48 5.30 -7.79 0.18
N PHE A 49 5.43 -6.86 1.14
CA PHE A 49 6.71 -6.27 1.55
C PHE A 49 7.29 -6.85 2.85
N GLY A 50 6.55 -7.70 3.57
CA GLY A 50 6.95 -8.27 4.86
C GLY A 50 6.83 -7.30 6.05
N ILE A 51 6.59 -6.01 5.81
CA ILE A 51 6.42 -4.98 6.84
C ILE A 51 5.07 -4.29 6.70
N PRO A 52 4.41 -3.91 7.81
CA PRO A 52 3.16 -3.14 7.74
C PRO A 52 3.42 -1.69 7.29
N PRO A 53 2.43 -1.05 6.64
CA PRO A 53 2.57 0.34 6.17
C PRO A 53 2.85 1.33 7.31
N SER A 54 2.39 1.04 8.53
CA SER A 54 2.67 1.81 9.76
C SER A 54 4.14 1.86 10.19
N LYS A 55 5.00 1.02 9.60
CA LYS A 55 6.46 1.13 9.78
C LYS A 55 7.11 2.14 8.85
N LEU A 56 6.46 2.47 7.73
CA LEU A 56 6.99 3.41 6.72
C LEU A 56 6.46 4.83 6.94
N SER A 57 5.22 4.96 7.39
CA SER A 57 4.60 6.23 7.72
C SER A 57 3.90 6.14 9.07
N LYS A 58 3.90 7.23 9.84
CA LYS A 58 3.10 7.37 11.06
C LYS A 58 1.86 8.17 10.71
N GLU A 59 0.71 7.69 11.17
CA GLU A 59 -0.58 8.39 11.07
C GLU A 59 -0.59 9.69 11.89
#